data_AF-W0S9P3-F1
#
_entry.id   AF-W0S9P3-F1
#
_cell.length_a   1.000
_cell.length_b   1.000
_cell.length_c   1.000
_cell.angle_alpha   90.00
_cell.angle_beta   90.00
_cell.angle_gamma   90.00
#
_symmetry.space_group_name_H-M   'P 1'
#
loop_
_entity.id
_entity.type
_entity.pdbx_description
1 polymer ?
#
loop_
_entity_poly.entity_id
_entity_poly.type
_entity_poly.pdbx_seq_one_letter_code
_entity_poly.pdbx_strand_id
1 'polypeptide(L)'
;MILKLALTFVAALFLQSAAFAQQAVQWGSSDKAAARQSIEGMKLYYEPEKVQSNDAVRSFTLYRSSSPSVPDEAGRYMINCDTREIVSVVNGQNTPPSRLIAGEELYPIGKKLCDWDQKSIFKKIFD
;
A
#
# COMPACT_ATOMS: atom_id res chain seq x y z
N MET A 1 -69.86 14.17 10.80
CA MET A 1 -69.11 14.29 12.07
C MET A 1 -68.27 13.05 12.27
N ILE A 2 -66.96 13.26 12.52
CA ILE A 2 -65.99 12.36 13.21
C ILE A 2 -65.56 11.11 12.40
N LEU A 3 -64.43 11.10 11.68
CA LEU A 3 -63.00 11.13 12.10
C LEU A 3 -62.53 9.80 12.74
N LYS A 4 -61.58 9.11 12.07
CA LYS A 4 -60.27 8.61 12.57
C LYS A 4 -59.68 7.57 11.58
N LEU A 5 -58.59 7.91 10.88
CA LEU A 5 -57.18 7.68 11.27
C LEU A 5 -56.85 6.18 11.33
N ALA A 6 -56.31 5.60 10.27
CA ALA A 6 -54.87 5.54 9.94
C ALA A 6 -54.24 4.26 10.47
N LEU A 7 -53.75 3.41 9.58
CA LEU A 7 -52.62 2.52 9.86
C LEU A 7 -51.76 2.42 8.61
N THR A 8 -50.82 3.36 8.50
CA THR A 8 -49.71 3.34 7.56
C THR A 8 -48.83 2.13 7.88
N PHE A 9 -48.83 1.14 6.99
CA PHE A 9 -47.81 0.10 6.95
C PHE A 9 -46.49 0.73 6.47
N VAL A 10 -45.62 1.10 7.42
CA VAL A 10 -44.24 1.48 7.11
C VAL A 10 -43.45 0.20 6.87
N ALA A 11 -43.41 -0.23 5.60
CA ALA A 11 -42.48 -1.23 5.13
C ALA A 11 -41.44 -0.53 4.25
N ALA A 12 -40.22 -0.39 4.74
CA ALA A 12 -38.99 -0.47 3.95
C ALA A 12 -37.78 -0.32 4.89
N LEU A 13 -37.37 -1.46 5.44
CA LEU A 13 -36.01 -1.71 5.88
C LEU A 13 -35.06 -1.44 4.71
N PHE A 14 -34.26 -0.38 4.78
CA PHE A 14 -32.96 -0.34 4.12
C PHE A 14 -31.96 0.39 5.02
N LEU A 15 -31.56 -0.28 6.11
CA LEU A 15 -30.24 -0.03 6.69
C LEU A 15 -29.21 -0.53 5.67
N GLN A 16 -28.71 0.37 4.83
CA GLN A 16 -27.48 0.15 4.10
C GLN A 16 -26.31 0.39 5.06
N SER A 17 -26.07 -0.59 5.93
CA SER A 17 -24.78 -0.73 6.61
C SER A 17 -23.74 -1.06 5.53
N ALA A 18 -23.08 -0.02 5.02
CA ALA A 18 -21.81 -0.15 4.31
C ALA A 18 -20.76 -0.67 5.30
N ALA A 19 -20.84 -1.96 5.60
CA ALA A 19 -19.75 -2.70 6.21
C ALA A 19 -18.63 -2.73 5.18
N PHE A 20 -17.73 -1.73 5.24
CA PHE A 20 -16.42 -1.86 4.66
C PHE A 20 -15.78 -3.09 5.29
N ALA A 21 -15.81 -4.21 4.57
CA ALA A 21 -15.00 -5.36 4.86
C ALA A 21 -13.54 -4.90 4.80
N GLN A 22 -12.99 -4.57 5.96
CA GLN A 22 -11.56 -4.41 6.15
C GLN A 22 -10.98 -5.80 5.93
N GLN A 23 -10.66 -6.12 4.68
CA GLN A 23 -9.84 -7.27 4.34
C GLN A 23 -8.53 -7.08 5.08
N ALA A 24 -8.42 -7.74 6.24
CA ALA A 24 -7.17 -7.93 6.94
C ALA A 24 -6.28 -8.74 6.00
N VAL A 25 -5.54 -8.03 5.14
CA VAL A 25 -4.51 -8.63 4.31
C VAL A 25 -3.55 -9.29 5.30
N GLN A 26 -3.53 -10.62 5.31
CA GLN A 26 -2.67 -11.39 6.20
C GLN A 26 -1.28 -11.40 5.58
N TRP A 27 -0.41 -10.57 6.13
CA TRP A 27 0.94 -10.39 5.63
C TRP A 27 1.77 -11.62 6.06
N GLY A 28 2.23 -12.41 5.09
CA GLY A 28 2.99 -13.64 5.37
C GLY A 28 4.20 -13.39 6.27
N SER A 29 4.30 -14.15 7.37
CA SER A 29 5.45 -14.12 8.28
C SER A 29 6.50 -15.11 7.77
N SER A 30 7.62 -14.59 7.26
CA SER A 30 8.84 -15.36 7.13
C SER A 30 9.66 -15.15 8.41
N ASP A 31 9.91 -16.23 9.17
CA ASP A 31 10.63 -16.24 10.46
C ASP A 31 12.15 -16.03 10.33
N LYS A 32 12.64 -15.70 9.13
CA LYS A 32 14.03 -15.29 8.94
C LYS A 32 14.13 -13.79 9.21
N ALA A 33 15.07 -13.37 10.06
CA ALA A 33 15.35 -11.94 10.27
C ALA A 33 15.75 -11.31 8.92
N ALA A 34 14.78 -10.67 8.27
CA ALA A 34 14.97 -10.11 6.95
C ALA A 34 16.03 -9.02 7.01
N ALA A 35 17.10 -9.15 6.23
CA ALA A 35 18.13 -8.13 6.17
C ALA A 35 17.51 -6.80 5.73
N ARG A 36 17.67 -5.75 6.54
CA ARG A 36 17.20 -4.41 6.20
C ARG A 36 18.16 -3.74 5.22
N GLN A 37 17.60 -3.20 4.14
CA GLN A 37 18.33 -2.45 3.13
C GLN A 37 17.99 -0.97 3.23
N SER A 38 19.01 -0.11 3.18
CA SER A 38 18.82 1.34 3.18
C SER A 38 18.21 1.82 1.87
N ILE A 39 17.42 2.89 1.96
CA ILE A 39 16.90 3.60 0.81
C ILE A 39 17.84 4.75 0.48
N GLU A 40 18.24 4.85 -0.79
CA GLU A 40 19.08 5.94 -1.26
C GLU A 40 18.36 7.29 -1.07
N GLY A 41 19.07 8.27 -0.50
CA GLY A 41 18.49 9.60 -0.22
C GLY A 41 17.66 9.70 1.06
N MET A 42 17.34 8.58 1.73
CA MET A 42 16.55 8.57 2.96
C MET A 42 17.29 7.90 4.12
N LYS A 43 17.02 8.32 5.35
CA LYS A 43 17.45 7.61 6.57
C LYS A 43 16.45 6.51 6.96
N LEU A 44 15.93 5.80 5.98
CA LEU A 44 14.95 4.73 6.15
C LEU A 44 15.44 3.44 5.51
N TYR A 45 14.89 2.34 6.00
CA TYR A 45 15.24 0.99 5.61
C TYR A 45 13.99 0.20 5.24
N TYR A 46 14.12 -0.77 4.36
CA TYR A 46 13.05 -1.73 4.05
C TYR A 46 13.59 -3.15 4.10
N GLU A 47 12.70 -4.13 4.22
CA GLU A 47 13.04 -5.55 4.28
C GLU A 47 12.67 -6.22 2.96
N PRO A 48 13.62 -6.46 2.02
CA PRO A 48 13.32 -6.98 0.69
C PRO A 48 12.60 -8.33 0.72
N GLU A 49 12.95 -9.19 1.68
CA GLU A 49 12.34 -10.51 1.87
C GLU A 49 10.88 -10.43 2.33
N LYS A 50 10.44 -9.29 2.87
CA LYS A 50 9.06 -9.04 3.28
C LYS A 50 8.28 -8.18 2.30
N VAL A 51 8.88 -7.83 1.16
CA VAL A 51 8.14 -7.14 0.09
C VAL A 51 7.12 -8.11 -0.47
N GLN A 52 5.85 -7.72 -0.38
CA GLN A 52 4.77 -8.50 -0.96
C GLN A 52 4.43 -8.00 -2.35
N SER A 53 4.00 -8.95 -3.15
CA SER A 53 3.76 -8.79 -4.57
C SER A 53 2.37 -9.29 -4.86
N ASN A 54 1.50 -8.40 -5.32
CA ASN A 54 0.15 -8.75 -5.75
C ASN A 54 -0.12 -8.07 -7.09
N ASP A 55 -0.16 -8.84 -8.17
CA ASP A 55 -0.27 -8.34 -9.55
C ASP A 55 0.75 -7.23 -9.85
N ALA A 56 0.27 -6.01 -10.10
CA ALA A 56 1.07 -4.82 -10.36
C ALA A 56 1.47 -4.07 -9.08
N VAL A 57 1.03 -4.49 -7.90
CA VAL A 57 1.26 -3.76 -6.64
C VAL A 57 2.39 -4.41 -5.83
N ARG A 58 3.36 -3.58 -5.43
CA ARG A 58 4.43 -3.92 -4.49
C ARG A 58 4.16 -3.25 -3.15
N SER A 59 4.09 -4.05 -2.11
CA SER A 59 3.79 -3.60 -0.75
C SER A 59 4.98 -3.86 0.16
N PHE A 60 5.41 -2.84 0.89
CA PHE A 60 6.60 -2.92 1.75
C PHE A 60 6.45 -2.01 2.97
N THR A 61 7.18 -2.32 4.03
CA THR A 61 7.24 -1.51 5.25
C THR A 61 8.58 -0.76 5.29
N LEU A 62 8.53 0.51 5.67
CA LEU A 62 9.72 1.29 5.97
C LEU A 62 9.99 1.30 7.46
N TYR A 63 11.26 1.24 7.81
CA TYR A 63 11.78 1.22 9.16
C TYR A 63 12.77 2.36 9.36
N ARG A 64 12.79 2.96 10.55
CA ARG A 64 13.77 3.98 10.93
C ARG A 64 15.11 3.38 11.39
N SER A 65 15.09 2.13 11.87
CA SER A 65 16.27 1.39 12.31
C SER A 65 16.79 0.45 11.23
N SER A 66 18.12 0.34 11.10
CA SER A 66 18.78 -0.65 10.25
C SER A 66 18.73 -2.07 10.83
N SER A 67 18.40 -2.24 12.11
CA SER A 67 18.40 -3.56 12.77
C SER A 67 17.03 -4.23 12.70
N PRO A 68 16.88 -5.41 12.05
CA PRO A 68 15.62 -6.15 11.95
C PRO A 68 15.00 -6.50 13.31
N SER A 69 15.83 -6.64 14.35
CA SER A 69 15.39 -6.90 15.73
C SER A 69 14.68 -5.72 16.39
N VAL A 70 14.75 -4.52 15.81
CA VAL A 70 14.12 -3.31 16.35
C VAL A 70 12.85 -3.01 15.54
N PRO A 71 11.66 -3.20 16.10
CA PRO A 71 10.40 -2.91 15.42
C PRO A 71 10.11 -1.39 15.48
N ASP A 72 10.79 -0.62 14.62
CA ASP A 72 10.59 0.83 14.49
C ASP A 72 10.07 1.18 13.09
N GLU A 73 8.79 0.88 12.87
CA GLU A 73 8.09 1.12 11.60
C GLU A 73 7.82 2.62 11.40
N ALA A 74 8.30 3.15 10.27
CA ALA A 74 7.95 4.49 9.81
C ALA A 74 6.56 4.52 9.16
N GLY A 75 6.19 3.45 8.46
CA GLY A 75 4.93 3.32 7.75
C GLY A 75 4.95 2.18 6.75
N ARG A 76 3.78 1.86 6.20
CA ARG A 76 3.61 0.84 5.16
C ARG A 76 3.28 1.52 3.85
N TYR A 77 3.83 1.03 2.76
CA TYR A 77 3.76 1.67 1.45
C TYR A 77 3.37 0.64 0.41
N MET A 78 2.54 1.07 -0.55
CA MET A 78 2.06 0.28 -1.66
C MET A 78 2.32 1.07 -2.93
N ILE A 79 3.07 0.49 -3.87
CA ILE A 79 3.38 1.08 -5.17
C ILE A 79 2.68 0.27 -6.24
N ASN A 80 1.87 0.92 -7.07
CA ASN A 80 1.39 0.35 -8.32
C ASN A 80 2.46 0.54 -9.40
N CYS A 81 3.06 -0.56 -9.84
CA CYS A 81 4.13 -0.60 -10.83
C CYS A 81 3.68 -0.18 -12.24
N ASP A 82 2.39 -0.23 -12.56
CA ASP A 82 1.90 0.13 -13.89
C ASP A 82 1.58 1.62 -13.95
N THR A 83 0.82 2.14 -12.97
CA THR A 83 0.42 3.55 -12.93
C THR A 83 1.51 4.47 -12.36
N ARG A 84 2.50 3.88 -11.67
CA ARG A 84 3.53 4.56 -10.88
C ARG A 84 2.95 5.37 -9.72
N GLU A 85 1.85 4.91 -9.16
CA GLU A 85 1.23 5.55 -8.00
C GLU A 85 1.68 4.91 -6.71
N ILE A 86 1.75 5.70 -5.66
CA ILE A 86 2.07 5.26 -4.30
C ILE A 86 0.94 5.64 -3.35
N VAL A 87 0.64 4.72 -2.45
CA VAL A 87 -0.20 4.93 -1.27
C VAL A 87 0.64 4.57 -0.05
N SER A 88 0.49 5.33 1.02
CA SER A 88 1.12 5.00 2.30
C SER A 88 0.10 4.90 3.41
N VAL A 89 0.40 4.07 4.40
CA VAL A 89 -0.36 3.87 5.63
C VAL A 89 0.56 4.22 6.78
N VAL A 90 0.32 5.37 7.40
CA VAL A 90 1.10 5.87 8.53
C VAL A 90 0.13 6.10 9.69
N ASN A 91 0.43 5.54 10.86
CA ASN A 91 -0.44 5.60 12.04
C ASN A 91 -1.90 5.16 11.75
N GLY A 92 -2.07 4.17 10.87
CA GLY A 92 -3.38 3.65 10.46
C GLY A 92 -4.17 4.54 9.49
N GLN A 93 -3.60 5.64 9.02
CA GLN A 93 -4.23 6.52 8.04
C GLN A 93 -3.64 6.29 6.65
N ASN A 94 -4.52 6.11 5.67
CA ASN A 94 -4.13 5.97 4.26
C ASN A 94 -3.99 7.36 3.62
N THR A 95 -2.91 7.57 2.89
CA THR A 95 -2.79 8.73 1.99
C THR A 95 -3.58 8.49 0.71
N PRO A 96 -4.06 9.55 0.04
CA PRO A 96 -4.55 9.39 -1.32
C PRO A 96 -3.41 8.90 -2.22
N PRO A 97 -3.73 8.18 -3.32
CA PRO A 97 -2.74 7.81 -4.32
C PRO A 97 -2.06 9.06 -4.89
N SER A 98 -0.74 9.06 -4.95
CA SER A 98 0.05 10.10 -5.62
C SER A 98 1.00 9.46 -6.62
N ARG A 99 1.29 10.14 -7.72
CA ARG A 99 2.21 9.63 -8.73
C ARG A 99 3.65 9.84 -8.27
N LEU A 100 4.47 8.79 -8.33
CA LEU A 100 5.90 8.86 -8.09
C LEU A 100 6.63 9.44 -9.30
N ILE A 101 7.38 10.52 -9.07
CA ILE A 101 8.12 11.25 -10.10
C ILE A 101 9.63 11.02 -9.91
N ALA A 102 10.37 11.01 -11.02
CA ALA A 102 11.83 10.93 -10.97
C ALA A 102 12.41 12.11 -10.17
N GLY A 103 13.28 11.81 -9.21
CA GLY A 103 13.84 12.78 -8.28
C GLY A 103 13.17 12.78 -6.89
N GLU A 104 12.03 12.11 -6.73
CA GLU A 104 11.44 11.88 -5.41
C GLU A 104 12.16 10.77 -4.65
N GLU A 105 12.13 10.83 -3.31
CA GLU A 105 12.88 9.94 -2.42
C GLU A 105 12.51 8.46 -2.56
N LEU A 106 11.25 8.16 -2.90
CA LEU A 106 10.75 6.79 -3.06
C LEU A 106 10.84 6.29 -4.51
N TYR A 107 11.25 7.15 -5.44
CA TYR A 107 11.43 6.77 -6.84
C TYR A 107 12.49 5.66 -7.04
N PRO A 108 13.66 5.67 -6.36
CA PRO A 108 14.63 4.58 -6.44
C PRO A 108 14.07 3.22 -5.98
N ILE A 109 13.15 3.21 -5.00
CA ILE A 109 12.46 1.99 -4.58
C ILE A 109 11.55 1.48 -5.70
N GLY A 110 10.78 2.36 -6.34
CA GLY A 110 9.98 2.01 -7.51
C GLY A 110 10.83 1.41 -8.64
N LYS A 111 11.99 2.02 -8.94
CA LYS A 111 12.95 1.45 -9.91
C LYS A 111 13.39 0.03 -9.57
N LYS A 112 13.65 -0.23 -8.28
CA LYS A 112 14.18 -1.53 -7.81
C LYS A 112 13.11 -2.61 -7.67
N LEU A 113 11.89 -2.26 -7.26
CA LEU A 113 10.81 -3.23 -7.01
C LEU A 113 9.89 -3.43 -8.23
N CYS A 114 9.83 -2.44 -9.14
CA CYS A 114 8.94 -2.44 -10.31
C CYS A 114 9.68 -2.40 -11.65
N ASP A 115 11.01 -2.40 -11.66
CA ASP A 115 11.85 -2.43 -12.87
C ASP A 115 11.56 -1.32 -13.88
N TRP A 116 11.11 -0.14 -13.42
CA TRP A 116 10.66 0.96 -14.28
C TRP A 116 11.68 1.42 -15.33
N ASP A 117 12.96 1.29 -15.02
CA ASP A 117 14.04 1.70 -15.92
C ASP A 117 14.69 0.51 -16.64
N GLN A 118 14.57 -0.72 -16.12
CA GLN A 118 15.13 -1.90 -16.78
C GLN A 118 14.26 -2.37 -17.96
N LYS A 119 12.93 -2.30 -17.84
CA LYS A 119 12.02 -2.66 -18.94
C LYS A 119 12.25 -1.82 -20.21
N SER A 120 12.73 -0.59 -20.07
CA SER A 120 13.03 0.32 -21.20
C SER A 120 14.34 -0.03 -21.93
N ILE A 121 15.33 -0.56 -21.21
CA ILE A 121 16.64 -0.91 -21.79
C ILE A 121 16.51 -2.15 -22.68
N PHE A 122 15.78 -3.18 -22.24
CA PHE A 122 15.51 -4.35 -23.08
C PHE A 122 14.71 -3.98 -24.32
N LYS A 123 13.70 -3.11 -24.20
CA LYS A 123 12.92 -2.67 -25.37
C LYS A 123 13.75 -1.89 -26.39
N LYS A 124 14.77 -1.13 -25.95
CA LYS A 124 15.67 -0.36 -26.84
C LYS A 124 16.75 -1.18 -27.54
N ILE A 125 17.07 -2.38 -27.07
CA ILE A 125 18.12 -3.24 -27.66
C ILE A 125 17.53 -4.20 -28.70
N PHE A 126 16.22 -4.47 -28.62
CA PHE A 126 15.49 -5.38 -29.51
C PHE A 126 14.60 -4.65 -30.55
N ASP A 127 14.69 -3.33 -30.65
CA ASP A 127 14.20 -2.50 -31.78
C ASP A 127 15.41 -2.06 -32.63
#